data_AF-A0A1X1YGE9-F1
#
_entry.id   AF-A0A1X1YGE9-F1
#
_cell.length_a   1.000
_cell.length_b   1.000
_cell.length_c   1.000
_cell.angle_alpha   90.00
_cell.angle_beta   90.00
_cell.angle_gamma   90.00
#
_symmetry.space_group_name_H-M   'P 1'
#
loop_
_entity.id
_entity.type
_entity.pdbx_description
1 polymer ?
#
loop_
_entity_poly.entity_id
_entity_poly.type
_entity_poly.pdbx_seq_one_letter_code
_entity_poly.pdbx_strand_id
1 'polypeptide(L)'
;MGGTGMPQPSDRYLEAADNLFLKPHGFGGELVSLWTPENVSSTSQAVGGQILYNAVMNEINGGEVDADNPVVVFGYSQSASISVRLMERLADEGVSNDLVRFVLIGSPGTSGIPTDLYHTDVYNYEYDPVSFKATYFNPLTDLNAALGFLYGHSVLLSATTDQIDSAIQLPTSDPDSLTTFHMISSELLPLLAPLQLVPILGQPLYELLEPVTRILVNLGYGNIEHGWPPGDVDVPAAAGLFPTHLDLGDVLSALGNGVQQGINNAIATLLDPENYQIIPLIEHPSLAGLIQEGYIVGAIDTPNPTLGEALTGLFEFFQGFIDQTEYPMPD
;
A
#
# COMPACT_ATOMS: atom_id res chain seq x y z
N MET A 1 -9.28 7.45 -8.88
CA MET A 1 -8.38 7.15 -10.04
C MET A 1 -7.59 5.89 -9.72
N GLY A 2 -7.09 5.18 -10.74
CA GLY A 2 -6.30 3.97 -10.54
C GLY A 2 -4.82 4.25 -10.24
N GLY A 3 -4.03 3.21 -9.97
CA GLY A 3 -2.57 3.33 -9.93
C GLY A 3 -1.93 2.99 -11.28
N THR A 4 -0.59 2.97 -11.34
CA THR A 4 0.16 2.61 -12.55
C THR A 4 -0.34 1.29 -13.15
N GLY A 5 -0.61 1.28 -14.46
CA GLY A 5 -1.19 0.15 -15.18
C GLY A 5 -2.71 0.05 -15.11
N MET A 6 -3.39 0.94 -14.37
CA MET A 6 -4.85 0.93 -14.17
C MET A 6 -5.50 2.25 -14.64
N PRO A 7 -5.44 2.59 -15.94
CA PRO A 7 -5.89 3.89 -16.44
C PRO A 7 -7.40 4.13 -16.30
N GLN A 8 -8.21 3.07 -16.33
CA GLN A 8 -9.65 3.14 -16.07
C GLN A 8 -10.01 2.16 -14.95
N PRO A 9 -10.29 2.66 -13.73
CA PRO A 9 -10.84 1.82 -12.66
C PRO A 9 -12.16 1.15 -13.07
N SER A 10 -12.28 -0.15 -12.79
CA SER A 10 -13.51 -0.94 -13.04
C SER A 10 -14.56 -0.73 -11.95
N ASP A 11 -15.79 -1.19 -12.15
CA ASP A 11 -16.82 -1.18 -11.09
C ASP A 11 -16.38 -1.97 -9.85
N ARG A 12 -15.65 -3.09 -10.04
CA ARG A 12 -15.12 -3.90 -8.93
C ARG A 12 -14.07 -3.13 -8.13
N TYR A 13 -13.20 -2.39 -8.83
CA TYR A 13 -12.25 -1.49 -8.19
C TYR A 13 -12.99 -0.44 -7.35
N LEU A 14 -14.00 0.22 -7.94
CA LEU A 14 -14.76 1.26 -7.25
C LEU A 14 -15.46 0.69 -6.01
N GLU A 15 -16.08 -0.49 -6.12
CA GLU A 15 -16.71 -1.17 -4.99
C GLU A 15 -15.71 -1.54 -3.89
N ALA A 16 -14.52 -2.02 -4.23
CA ALA A 16 -13.47 -2.34 -3.25
C ALA A 16 -12.99 -1.06 -2.54
N ALA A 17 -12.66 -0.01 -3.29
CA ALA A 17 -12.25 1.28 -2.73
C ALA A 17 -13.32 1.86 -1.81
N ASP A 18 -14.59 1.79 -2.22
CA ASP A 18 -15.73 2.31 -1.48
C ASP A 18 -15.98 1.55 -0.17
N ASN A 19 -16.00 0.22 -0.23
CA ASN A 19 -16.26 -0.61 0.94
C ASN A 19 -15.12 -0.57 1.96
N LEU A 20 -13.87 -0.45 1.51
CA LEU A 20 -12.70 -0.46 2.40
C LEU A 20 -12.37 0.94 2.94
N PHE A 21 -12.41 1.97 2.11
CA PHE A 21 -11.79 3.26 2.44
C PHE A 21 -12.74 4.46 2.41
N LEU A 22 -13.94 4.34 1.84
CA LEU A 22 -14.87 5.46 1.74
C LEU A 22 -16.05 5.35 2.72
N LYS A 23 -16.91 4.34 2.56
CA LYS A 23 -18.08 4.12 3.41
C LYS A 23 -17.76 4.05 4.91
N PRO A 24 -16.66 3.38 5.36
CA PRO A 24 -16.33 3.35 6.79
C PRO A 24 -16.08 4.74 7.39
N HIS A 25 -15.67 5.71 6.56
CA HIS A 25 -15.44 7.11 6.94
C HIS A 25 -16.68 7.99 6.73
N GLY A 26 -17.83 7.38 6.42
CA GLY A 26 -19.08 8.08 6.20
C GLY A 26 -19.19 8.78 4.84
N PHE A 27 -18.21 8.59 3.94
CA PHE A 27 -18.33 9.05 2.58
C PHE A 27 -19.41 8.23 1.84
N GLY A 28 -20.24 8.94 1.08
CA GLY A 28 -21.26 8.36 0.23
C GLY A 28 -21.36 9.14 -1.08
N GLY A 29 -22.48 9.01 -1.78
CA GLY A 29 -22.69 9.65 -3.09
C GLY A 29 -22.39 8.72 -4.27
N GLU A 30 -22.29 9.30 -5.46
CA GLU A 30 -22.03 8.55 -6.69
C GLU A 30 -20.52 8.34 -6.89
N LEU A 31 -20.09 7.10 -7.07
CA LEU A 31 -18.71 6.78 -7.40
C LEU A 31 -18.47 7.01 -8.89
N VAL A 32 -17.47 7.84 -9.20
CA VAL A 32 -17.11 8.16 -10.59
C VAL A 32 -15.73 7.59 -10.90
N SER A 33 -15.66 6.69 -11.88
CA SER A 33 -14.39 6.21 -12.42
C SER A 33 -13.77 7.26 -13.32
N LEU A 34 -12.68 7.88 -12.87
CA LEU A 34 -11.95 8.87 -13.65
C LEU A 34 -10.79 8.23 -14.42
N TRP A 35 -10.81 8.37 -15.74
CA TRP A 35 -9.71 7.95 -16.59
C TRP A 35 -8.50 8.85 -16.41
N THR A 36 -7.33 8.27 -16.24
CA THR A 36 -6.03 8.95 -16.29
C THR A 36 -5.01 8.07 -17.02
N PRO A 37 -3.93 8.63 -17.60
CA PRO A 37 -2.94 7.83 -18.35
C PRO A 37 -2.26 6.69 -17.56
N GLU A 38 -2.10 6.84 -16.24
CA GLU A 38 -1.53 5.87 -15.29
C GLU A 38 -0.43 4.96 -15.85
N ASN A 39 0.59 5.55 -16.46
CA ASN A 39 1.72 4.83 -17.05
C ASN A 39 3.04 5.48 -16.65
N VAL A 40 4.18 4.98 -17.14
CA VAL A 40 5.50 5.45 -16.71
C VAL A 40 6.12 6.50 -17.65
N SER A 41 5.31 7.08 -18.55
CA SER A 41 5.75 8.15 -19.44
C SER A 41 6.01 9.47 -18.70
N SER A 42 6.78 10.36 -19.31
CA SER A 42 7.10 11.68 -18.74
C SER A 42 5.89 12.61 -18.60
N THR A 43 4.83 12.36 -19.38
CA THR A 43 3.63 13.20 -19.46
C THR A 43 2.47 12.69 -18.60
N SER A 44 2.52 11.43 -18.16
CA SER A 44 1.43 10.71 -17.50
C SER A 44 0.77 11.50 -16.36
N GLN A 45 1.57 11.87 -15.35
CA GLN A 45 1.06 12.56 -14.16
C GLN A 45 0.60 13.99 -14.43
N ALA A 46 1.21 14.69 -15.40
CA ALA A 46 0.82 16.05 -15.74
C ALA A 46 -0.54 16.09 -16.45
N VAL A 47 -0.74 15.18 -17.40
CA VAL A 47 -2.03 14.99 -18.08
C VAL A 47 -3.10 14.52 -17.10
N GLY A 48 -2.78 13.51 -16.27
CA GLY A 48 -3.69 13.03 -15.23
C GLY A 48 -4.07 14.13 -14.23
N GLY A 49 -3.12 14.97 -13.83
CA GLY A 49 -3.36 16.12 -12.96
C GLY A 49 -4.32 17.15 -13.55
N GLN A 50 -4.21 17.46 -14.85
CA GLN A 50 -5.16 18.36 -15.49
C GLN A 50 -6.56 17.75 -15.63
N ILE A 51 -6.65 16.45 -15.93
CA ILE A 51 -7.94 15.75 -15.99
C ILE A 51 -8.63 15.78 -14.62
N LEU A 52 -7.89 15.44 -13.56
CA LEU A 52 -8.40 15.48 -12.19
C LEU A 52 -8.83 16.88 -11.77
N TYR A 53 -7.99 17.88 -12.02
CA TYR A 53 -8.32 19.27 -11.72
C TYR A 53 -9.61 19.71 -12.42
N ASN A 54 -9.75 19.42 -13.72
CA ASN A 54 -10.97 19.76 -14.46
C ASN A 54 -12.20 19.06 -13.88
N ALA A 55 -12.09 17.79 -13.50
CA ALA A 55 -13.20 17.05 -12.90
C ALA A 55 -13.64 17.67 -11.57
N VAL A 56 -12.70 17.91 -10.64
CA VAL A 56 -13.00 18.51 -9.33
C VAL A 56 -13.57 19.92 -9.48
N MET A 57 -12.99 20.76 -10.35
CA MET A 57 -13.50 22.11 -10.56
C MET A 57 -14.86 22.14 -11.25
N ASN A 58 -15.18 21.15 -12.10
CA ASN A 58 -16.52 21.04 -12.67
C ASN A 58 -17.57 20.75 -11.60
N GLU A 59 -17.29 19.84 -10.66
CA GLU A 59 -18.17 19.55 -9.52
C GLU A 59 -18.36 20.78 -8.63
N ILE A 60 -17.25 21.44 -8.24
CA ILE A 60 -17.30 22.66 -7.42
C ILE A 60 -18.11 23.77 -8.10
N ASN A 61 -17.88 23.99 -9.39
CA ASN A 61 -18.60 25.02 -10.15
C ASN A 61 -20.07 24.64 -10.46
N GLY A 62 -20.44 23.36 -10.29
CA GLY A 62 -21.82 22.88 -10.38
C GLY A 62 -22.72 23.42 -9.27
N GLY A 63 -22.13 23.83 -8.13
CA GLY A 63 -22.82 24.51 -7.04
C GLY A 63 -23.51 23.61 -6.02
N GLU A 64 -23.34 22.29 -6.14
CA GLU A 64 -23.84 21.30 -5.17
C GLU A 64 -22.79 20.91 -4.11
N VAL A 65 -21.53 21.32 -4.30
CA VAL A 65 -20.42 21.03 -3.39
C VAL A 65 -20.37 22.06 -2.26
N ASP A 66 -20.39 21.58 -1.02
CA ASP A 66 -20.23 22.38 0.19
C ASP A 66 -19.53 21.57 1.30
N ALA A 67 -19.43 22.14 2.51
CA ALA A 67 -18.79 21.48 3.65
C ALA A 67 -19.49 20.19 4.10
N ASP A 68 -20.79 20.06 3.84
CA ASP A 68 -21.59 18.89 4.19
C ASP A 68 -21.58 17.84 3.04
N ASN A 69 -21.31 18.28 1.80
CA ASN A 69 -21.26 17.47 0.59
C ASN A 69 -19.97 17.76 -0.22
N PRO A 70 -18.78 17.41 0.32
CA PRO A 70 -17.52 17.67 -0.37
C PRO A 70 -17.29 16.70 -1.53
N VAL A 71 -16.44 17.10 -2.49
CA VAL A 71 -15.88 16.17 -3.48
C VAL A 71 -14.83 15.29 -2.80
N VAL A 72 -14.95 13.97 -2.91
CA VAL A 72 -13.95 13.03 -2.38
C VAL A 72 -13.06 12.52 -3.50
N VAL A 73 -11.76 12.78 -3.42
CA VAL A 73 -10.75 12.33 -4.37
C VAL A 73 -10.04 11.10 -3.83
N PHE A 74 -10.28 9.95 -4.46
CA PHE A 74 -9.55 8.71 -4.18
C PHE A 74 -8.35 8.53 -5.12
N GLY A 75 -7.16 8.33 -4.54
CA GLY A 75 -5.92 8.09 -5.27
C GLY A 75 -5.19 6.83 -4.80
N TYR A 76 -4.65 6.05 -5.73
CA TYR A 76 -3.85 4.85 -5.47
C TYR A 76 -2.50 4.96 -6.17
N SER A 77 -1.41 4.78 -5.44
CA SER A 77 -0.05 4.73 -6.01
C SER A 77 0.25 6.00 -6.81
N GLN A 78 0.47 5.91 -8.13
CA GLN A 78 0.72 7.07 -8.98
C GLN A 78 -0.35 8.18 -8.85
N SER A 79 -1.64 7.84 -8.82
CA SER A 79 -2.69 8.85 -8.71
C SER A 79 -2.80 9.48 -7.32
N ALA A 80 -2.21 8.87 -6.28
CA ALA A 80 -2.04 9.55 -5.00
C ALA A 80 -1.05 10.73 -5.12
N SER A 81 0.06 10.57 -5.86
CA SER A 81 0.95 11.70 -6.18
C SER A 81 0.28 12.77 -7.03
N ILE A 82 -0.61 12.38 -7.97
CA ILE A 82 -1.42 13.32 -8.74
C ILE A 82 -2.35 14.11 -7.80
N SER A 83 -2.96 13.43 -6.83
CA SER A 83 -3.86 14.03 -5.83
C SER A 83 -3.13 15.01 -4.93
N VAL A 84 -1.90 14.70 -4.49
CA VAL A 84 -1.07 15.64 -3.71
C VAL A 84 -0.80 16.94 -4.48
N ARG A 85 -0.45 16.86 -5.77
CA ARG A 85 -0.27 18.07 -6.59
C ARG A 85 -1.57 18.85 -6.79
N LEU A 86 -2.70 18.15 -6.83
CA LEU A 86 -4.01 18.81 -6.86
C LEU A 86 -4.26 19.60 -5.57
N MET A 87 -3.93 19.05 -4.40
CA MET A 87 -4.05 19.76 -3.11
C MET A 87 -3.29 21.09 -3.16
N GLU A 88 -2.03 21.06 -3.57
CA GLU A 88 -1.19 22.26 -3.70
C GLU A 88 -1.83 23.30 -4.63
N ARG A 89 -2.26 22.86 -5.82
CA ARG A 89 -2.89 23.74 -6.81
C ARG A 89 -4.18 24.37 -6.29
N LEU A 90 -5.08 23.57 -5.70
CA LEU A 90 -6.35 24.06 -5.19
C LEU A 90 -6.14 25.05 -4.04
N ALA A 91 -5.18 24.78 -3.14
CA ALA A 91 -4.81 25.70 -2.07
C ALA A 91 -4.25 27.03 -2.61
N ASP A 92 -3.36 26.99 -3.61
CA ASP A 92 -2.80 28.18 -4.28
C ASP A 92 -3.90 29.03 -4.95
N GLU A 93 -4.93 28.39 -5.48
CA GLU A 93 -6.10 29.04 -6.09
C GLU A 93 -7.13 29.52 -5.04
N GLY A 94 -6.91 29.24 -3.75
CA GLY A 94 -7.76 29.68 -2.65
C GLY A 94 -9.07 28.88 -2.51
N VAL A 95 -9.13 27.66 -3.06
CA VAL A 95 -10.25 26.75 -2.85
C VAL A 95 -10.29 26.34 -1.38
N SER A 96 -11.47 26.41 -0.75
CA SER A 96 -11.62 26.05 0.65
C SER A 96 -11.37 24.56 0.86
N ASN A 97 -10.63 24.22 1.92
CA ASN A 97 -10.42 22.84 2.33
C ASN A 97 -11.69 22.14 2.82
N ASP A 98 -12.80 22.85 3.00
CA ASP A 98 -14.12 22.28 3.27
C ASP A 98 -14.74 21.59 2.04
N LEU A 99 -14.35 21.97 0.82
CA LEU A 99 -15.02 21.52 -0.41
C LEU A 99 -14.47 20.21 -0.96
N VAL A 100 -13.27 19.80 -0.54
CA VAL A 100 -12.59 18.62 -1.07
C VAL A 100 -12.03 17.78 0.07
N ARG A 101 -12.16 16.46 -0.05
CA ARG A 101 -11.59 15.45 0.84
C ARG A 101 -10.71 14.52 0.02
N PHE A 102 -9.67 13.97 0.62
CA PHE A 102 -8.77 13.05 -0.08
C PHE A 102 -8.65 11.74 0.67
N VAL A 103 -8.62 10.64 -0.07
CA VAL A 103 -8.33 9.31 0.45
C VAL A 103 -7.25 8.69 -0.43
N LEU A 104 -6.08 8.47 0.13
CA LEU A 104 -4.88 8.05 -0.59
C LEU A 104 -4.44 6.68 -0.10
N ILE A 105 -4.19 5.75 -1.02
CA ILE A 105 -3.65 4.43 -0.69
C ILE A 105 -2.31 4.21 -1.39
N GLY A 106 -1.32 3.67 -0.68
CA GLY A 106 0.01 3.36 -1.24
C GLY A 106 0.71 4.58 -1.84
N SER A 107 0.59 5.75 -1.20
CA SER A 107 1.07 7.01 -1.78
C SER A 107 2.60 7.06 -1.89
N PRO A 108 3.18 7.41 -3.06
CA PRO A 108 4.63 7.51 -3.21
C PRO A 108 5.25 8.56 -2.29
N GLY A 109 6.05 8.11 -1.32
CA GLY A 109 6.74 8.96 -0.36
C GLY A 109 5.76 9.62 0.63
N THR A 110 5.23 8.83 1.55
CA THR A 110 4.20 9.23 2.53
C THR A 110 4.54 10.53 3.28
N SER A 111 5.80 10.75 3.63
CA SER A 111 6.25 11.97 4.32
C SER A 111 6.14 13.26 3.52
N GLY A 112 5.89 13.17 2.20
CA GLY A 112 5.71 14.32 1.32
C GLY A 112 4.26 14.76 1.17
N ILE A 113 3.30 14.10 1.83
CA ILE A 113 1.89 14.47 1.77
C ILE A 113 1.66 15.66 2.71
N PRO A 114 1.10 16.79 2.23
CA PRO A 114 0.79 17.94 3.06
C PRO A 114 -0.15 17.59 4.21
N THR A 115 0.11 18.17 5.38
CA THR A 115 -0.67 17.93 6.61
C THR A 115 -1.61 19.08 6.96
N ASP A 116 -1.53 20.21 6.25
CA ASP A 116 -2.21 21.46 6.57
C ASP A 116 -3.08 22.01 5.42
N LEU A 117 -3.11 21.35 4.25
CA LEU A 117 -3.85 21.81 3.09
C LEU A 117 -5.31 21.33 3.07
N TYR A 118 -5.54 20.01 3.09
CA TYR A 118 -6.86 19.39 2.97
C TYR A 118 -7.02 18.21 3.91
N HIS A 119 -8.25 17.99 4.37
CA HIS A 119 -8.61 16.78 5.11
C HIS A 119 -8.34 15.53 4.27
N THR A 120 -7.43 14.68 4.78
CA THR A 120 -6.88 13.56 4.02
C THR A 120 -6.71 12.32 4.89
N ASP A 121 -7.16 11.17 4.40
CA ASP A 121 -6.84 9.86 4.99
C ASP A 121 -5.83 9.13 4.11
N VAL A 122 -4.71 8.69 4.68
CA VAL A 122 -3.62 8.02 3.94
C VAL A 122 -3.43 6.61 4.48
N TYR A 123 -3.66 5.58 3.66
CA TYR A 123 -3.41 4.19 4.01
C TYR A 123 -2.12 3.69 3.36
N ASN A 124 -1.25 3.17 4.21
CA ASN A 124 0.02 2.56 3.82
C ASN A 124 -0.01 1.09 4.21
N TYR A 125 0.75 0.26 3.49
CA TYR A 125 0.94 -1.14 3.85
C TYR A 125 2.36 -1.36 4.38
N GLU A 126 2.51 -2.14 5.43
CA GLU A 126 3.83 -2.43 6.00
C GLU A 126 4.74 -3.11 4.97
N TYR A 127 6.00 -2.66 4.88
CA TYR A 127 6.97 -3.07 3.84
C TYR A 127 6.65 -2.62 2.41
N ASP A 128 5.63 -1.78 2.18
CA ASP A 128 5.43 -1.13 0.88
C ASP A 128 6.58 -0.14 0.58
N PRO A 129 7.44 -0.42 -0.42
CA PRO A 129 8.57 0.44 -0.77
C PRO A 129 8.18 1.76 -1.45
N VAL A 130 6.95 1.87 -1.94
CA VAL A 130 6.42 3.07 -2.59
C VAL A 130 6.06 4.10 -1.52
N SER A 131 5.40 3.64 -0.45
CA SER A 131 5.03 4.45 0.71
C SER A 131 6.23 4.79 1.60
N PHE A 132 6.90 3.75 2.13
CA PHE A 132 8.03 3.90 3.05
C PHE A 132 9.27 3.17 2.55
N LYS A 133 10.34 3.94 2.34
CA LYS A 133 11.65 3.39 1.96
C LYS A 133 12.45 3.01 3.19
N ALA A 134 13.27 1.96 3.05
CA ALA A 134 14.31 1.66 4.03
C ALA A 134 15.25 2.87 4.17
N THR A 135 15.56 3.24 5.41
CA THR A 135 16.37 4.42 5.72
C THR A 135 17.82 4.06 6.07
N TYR A 136 18.08 2.79 6.37
CA TYR A 136 19.42 2.26 6.63
C TYR A 136 19.81 1.19 5.61
N PHE A 137 21.10 1.11 5.30
CA PHE A 137 21.62 0.08 4.39
C PHE A 137 21.39 -1.32 4.97
N ASN A 138 20.58 -2.12 4.27
CA ASN A 138 20.31 -3.48 4.68
C ASN A 138 19.82 -4.34 3.49
N PRO A 139 20.66 -5.26 2.97
CA PRO A 139 20.29 -6.09 1.83
C PRO A 139 19.05 -6.97 2.05
N LEU A 140 18.80 -7.40 3.29
CA LEU A 140 17.59 -8.17 3.60
C LEU A 140 16.34 -7.29 3.51
N THR A 141 16.44 -6.04 3.96
CA THR A 141 15.37 -5.06 3.82
C THR A 141 15.11 -4.73 2.37
N ASP A 142 16.15 -4.55 1.55
CA ASP A 142 15.98 -4.27 0.11
C ASP A 142 15.28 -5.42 -0.61
N LEU A 143 15.65 -6.67 -0.31
CA LEU A 143 14.97 -7.85 -0.87
C LEU A 143 13.54 -8.00 -0.35
N ASN A 144 13.32 -7.73 0.93
CA ASN A 144 11.98 -7.74 1.52
C ASN A 144 11.09 -6.68 0.89
N ALA A 145 11.60 -5.47 0.71
CA ALA A 145 10.89 -4.34 0.10
C ALA A 145 10.53 -4.62 -1.37
N ALA A 146 11.42 -5.28 -2.12
CA ALA A 146 11.11 -5.73 -3.48
C ALA A 146 9.91 -6.69 -3.54
N LEU A 147 9.80 -7.62 -2.58
CA LEU A 147 8.63 -8.48 -2.46
C LEU A 147 7.45 -7.78 -1.78
N GLY A 148 7.68 -6.77 -0.94
CA GLY A 148 6.66 -5.91 -0.34
C GLY A 148 5.93 -5.06 -1.37
N PHE A 149 6.53 -4.79 -2.53
CA PHE A 149 5.82 -4.26 -3.67
C PHE A 149 4.69 -5.19 -4.14
N LEU A 150 4.91 -6.50 -4.15
CA LEU A 150 3.89 -7.48 -4.55
C LEU A 150 2.92 -7.78 -3.41
N TYR A 151 3.45 -8.16 -2.24
CA TYR A 151 2.65 -8.63 -1.09
C TYR A 151 2.11 -7.51 -0.19
N GLY A 152 2.40 -6.24 -0.50
CA GLY A 152 1.91 -5.08 0.26
C GLY A 152 1.35 -3.99 -0.65
N HIS A 153 2.23 -3.34 -1.42
CA HIS A 153 1.82 -2.20 -2.26
C HIS A 153 0.69 -2.56 -3.24
N SER A 154 0.79 -3.75 -3.85
CA SER A 154 -0.10 -4.18 -4.92
C SER A 154 -1.32 -4.96 -4.43
N VAL A 155 -1.60 -4.98 -3.13
CA VAL A 155 -2.73 -5.73 -2.53
C VAL A 155 -3.61 -4.87 -1.62
N LEU A 156 -3.51 -3.54 -1.74
CA LEU A 156 -4.25 -2.61 -0.88
C LEU A 156 -5.77 -2.70 -1.07
N LEU A 157 -6.26 -3.01 -2.28
CA LEU A 157 -7.69 -3.13 -2.55
C LEU A 157 -8.24 -4.52 -2.21
N SER A 158 -7.37 -5.49 -1.97
CA SER A 158 -7.69 -6.84 -1.50
C SER A 158 -7.48 -7.01 0.01
N ALA A 159 -7.13 -5.94 0.72
CA ALA A 159 -7.16 -5.91 2.18
C ALA A 159 -8.56 -6.28 2.70
N THR A 160 -8.59 -6.90 3.88
CA THR A 160 -9.85 -7.20 4.58
C THR A 160 -10.34 -6.00 5.37
N THR A 161 -11.64 -5.95 5.67
CA THR A 161 -12.20 -4.94 6.56
C THR A 161 -11.52 -4.95 7.92
N ASP A 162 -11.19 -6.13 8.45
CA ASP A 162 -10.51 -6.29 9.74
C ASP A 162 -9.09 -5.68 9.69
N GLN A 163 -8.37 -5.81 8.57
CA GLN A 163 -7.07 -5.16 8.38
C GLN A 163 -7.17 -3.63 8.31
N ILE A 164 -8.25 -3.10 7.71
CA ILE A 164 -8.50 -1.65 7.70
C ILE A 164 -8.89 -1.15 9.09
N ASP A 165 -9.80 -1.83 9.76
CA ASP A 165 -10.30 -1.47 11.10
C ASP A 165 -9.20 -1.56 12.18
N SER A 166 -8.23 -2.45 11.99
CA SER A 166 -7.07 -2.61 12.87
C SER A 166 -5.83 -1.82 12.45
N ALA A 167 -5.93 -1.01 11.38
CA ALA A 167 -4.81 -0.22 10.89
C ALA A 167 -4.28 0.73 11.96
N ILE A 168 -2.96 0.75 12.13
CA ILE A 168 -2.29 1.55 13.15
C ILE A 168 -2.26 3.00 12.68
N GLN A 169 -2.87 3.91 13.44
CA GLN A 169 -2.70 5.34 13.20
C GLN A 169 -1.24 5.74 13.51
N LEU A 170 -0.57 6.34 12.53
CA LEU A 170 0.79 6.82 12.65
C LEU A 170 0.80 8.28 13.17
N PRO A 171 1.81 8.65 13.97
CA PRO A 171 1.88 10.00 14.54
C PRO A 171 2.29 11.04 13.50
N THR A 172 1.82 12.27 13.70
CA THR A 172 2.21 13.49 12.98
C THR A 172 2.82 14.47 13.96
N SER A 173 3.72 15.33 13.47
CA SER A 173 4.40 16.32 14.31
C SER A 173 3.48 17.44 14.78
N ASP A 174 2.46 17.76 13.98
CA ASP A 174 1.40 18.70 14.31
C ASP A 174 0.16 17.97 14.87
N PRO A 175 -0.30 18.26 16.12
CA PRO A 175 -1.52 17.70 16.66
C PRO A 175 -2.80 18.18 15.95
N ASP A 176 -2.74 19.30 15.23
CA ASP A 176 -3.85 19.88 14.45
C ASP A 176 -3.79 19.48 12.96
N SER A 177 -2.98 18.46 12.61
CA SER A 177 -2.89 17.91 11.25
C SER A 177 -4.27 17.60 10.67
N LEU A 178 -4.52 18.07 9.45
CA LEU A 178 -5.69 17.70 8.64
C LEU A 178 -5.54 16.32 8.00
N THR A 179 -4.34 15.74 8.03
CA THR A 179 -4.03 14.45 7.43
C THR A 179 -3.86 13.37 8.50
N THR A 180 -4.61 12.28 8.36
CA THR A 180 -4.48 11.07 9.18
C THR A 180 -3.75 9.99 8.39
N PHE A 181 -2.71 9.42 8.99
CA PHE A 181 -1.93 8.36 8.37
C PHE A 181 -2.21 7.03 9.07
N HIS A 182 -2.46 5.99 8.28
CA HIS A 182 -2.78 4.65 8.71
C HIS A 182 -1.75 3.67 8.14
N MET A 183 -1.39 2.68 8.95
CA MET A 183 -0.52 1.58 8.57
C MET A 183 -1.28 0.26 8.71
N ILE A 184 -1.52 -0.39 7.58
CA ILE A 184 -2.01 -1.76 7.52
C ILE A 184 -0.81 -2.67 7.77
N SER A 185 -0.85 -3.42 8.88
CA SER A 185 0.24 -4.33 9.26
C SER A 185 0.30 -5.56 8.37
N SER A 186 1.50 -6.03 8.09
CA SER A 186 1.70 -7.23 7.27
C SER A 186 1.81 -8.47 8.16
N GLU A 187 0.83 -9.38 8.03
CA GLU A 187 0.88 -10.70 8.67
C GLU A 187 2.03 -11.56 8.14
N LEU A 188 2.42 -11.33 6.89
CA LEU A 188 3.52 -12.01 6.23
C LEU A 188 4.80 -11.19 6.33
N LEU A 189 5.95 -11.86 6.36
CA LEU A 189 7.22 -11.24 6.01
C LEU A 189 7.43 -11.45 4.49
N PRO A 190 7.31 -10.41 3.64
CA PRO A 190 7.33 -10.56 2.19
C PRO A 190 8.52 -11.36 1.66
N LEU A 191 9.70 -11.18 2.26
CA LEU A 191 10.92 -11.92 1.91
C LEU A 191 10.76 -13.44 1.99
N LEU A 192 9.99 -13.92 2.98
CA LEU A 192 9.80 -15.34 3.24
C LEU A 192 8.48 -15.88 2.67
N ALA A 193 7.54 -15.02 2.26
CA ALA A 193 6.24 -15.45 1.73
C ALA A 193 6.35 -16.54 0.62
N PRO A 194 7.30 -16.48 -0.35
CA PRO A 194 7.45 -17.53 -1.36
C PRO A 194 7.80 -18.91 -0.80
N LEU A 195 8.40 -19.00 0.40
CA LEU A 195 8.79 -20.26 1.02
C LEU A 195 7.57 -21.12 1.35
N GLN A 196 6.44 -20.49 1.70
CA GLN A 196 5.20 -21.18 2.04
C GLN A 196 4.64 -21.99 0.87
N LEU A 197 4.99 -21.64 -0.37
CA LEU A 197 4.57 -22.36 -1.58
C LEU A 197 5.22 -23.75 -1.73
N VAL A 198 6.22 -24.07 -0.91
CA VAL A 198 6.83 -25.41 -0.87
C VAL A 198 5.95 -26.33 0.00
N PRO A 199 5.34 -27.39 -0.55
CA PRO A 199 4.44 -28.24 0.21
C PRO A 199 5.12 -28.88 1.43
N ILE A 200 4.40 -28.93 2.56
CA ILE A 200 4.77 -29.61 3.82
C ILE A 200 5.96 -28.97 4.57
N LEU A 201 7.03 -28.59 3.87
CA LEU A 201 8.25 -28.02 4.46
C LEU A 201 8.27 -26.50 4.42
N GLY A 202 7.47 -25.87 3.56
CA GLY A 202 7.42 -24.42 3.39
C GLY A 202 7.02 -23.70 4.67
N GLN A 203 5.85 -24.02 5.22
CA GLN A 203 5.36 -23.36 6.44
C GLN A 203 6.30 -23.60 7.65
N PRO A 204 6.78 -24.81 7.96
CA PRO A 204 7.74 -24.98 9.06
C PRO A 204 9.04 -24.20 8.88
N LEU A 205 9.56 -24.09 7.66
CA LEU A 205 10.77 -23.29 7.40
C LEU A 205 10.48 -21.79 7.47
N TYR A 206 9.30 -21.34 7.03
CA TYR A 206 8.84 -19.97 7.20
C TYR A 206 8.81 -19.63 8.70
N GLU A 207 8.08 -20.41 9.50
CA GLU A 207 7.93 -20.22 10.94
C GLU A 207 9.27 -20.27 11.69
N LEU A 208 10.21 -21.11 11.24
CA LEU A 208 11.55 -21.18 11.81
C LEU A 208 12.36 -19.90 11.60
N LEU A 209 12.28 -19.33 10.39
CA LEU A 209 13.13 -18.22 9.95
C LEU A 209 12.51 -16.86 10.25
N GLU A 210 11.18 -16.77 10.28
CA GLU A 210 10.43 -15.52 10.28
C GLU A 210 10.79 -14.59 11.45
N PRO A 211 10.82 -15.02 12.72
CA PRO A 211 10.99 -14.08 13.83
C PRO A 211 12.35 -13.37 13.78
N VAL A 212 13.41 -14.13 13.47
CA VAL A 212 14.77 -13.57 13.31
C VAL A 212 14.87 -12.71 12.05
N THR A 213 14.33 -13.19 10.93
CA THR A 213 14.43 -12.48 9.65
C THR A 213 13.66 -11.16 9.71
N ARG A 214 12.50 -11.10 10.38
CA ARG A 214 11.73 -9.87 10.57
C ARG A 214 12.52 -8.83 11.34
N ILE A 215 13.15 -9.21 12.46
CA ILE A 215 14.02 -8.30 13.23
C ILE A 215 15.12 -7.77 12.32
N LEU A 216 15.82 -8.65 11.59
CA LEU A 216 16.91 -8.25 10.71
C LEU A 216 16.45 -7.35 9.57
N VAL A 217 15.26 -7.55 9.01
CA VAL A 217 14.65 -6.66 8.01
C VAL A 217 14.29 -5.31 8.61
N ASN A 218 13.70 -5.29 9.81
CA ASN A 218 13.24 -4.06 10.48
C ASN A 218 14.41 -3.14 10.84
N LEU A 219 15.63 -3.67 11.02
CA LEU A 219 16.83 -2.86 11.21
C LEU A 219 17.07 -1.88 10.05
N GLY A 220 16.66 -2.21 8.82
CA GLY A 220 16.72 -1.30 7.67
C GLY A 220 15.77 -0.11 7.77
N TYR A 221 14.74 -0.19 8.61
CA TYR A 221 13.84 0.90 8.96
C TYR A 221 14.23 1.58 10.29
N GLY A 222 15.32 1.15 10.92
CA GLY A 222 15.84 1.76 12.13
C GLY A 222 15.15 1.34 13.42
N ASN A 223 14.47 0.20 13.44
CA ASN A 223 13.85 -0.37 14.64
C ASN A 223 13.90 -1.91 14.59
N ILE A 224 13.31 -2.60 15.57
CA ILE A 224 13.27 -4.09 15.61
C ILE A 224 11.84 -4.65 15.50
N GLU A 225 10.82 -3.80 15.45
CA GLU A 225 9.41 -4.17 15.66
C GLU A 225 8.57 -4.04 14.38
N HIS A 226 8.86 -3.06 13.53
CA HIS A 226 8.00 -2.60 12.45
C HIS A 226 8.75 -2.35 11.12
N GLY A 227 8.03 -2.58 10.02
CA GLY A 227 8.47 -2.35 8.64
C GLY A 227 8.37 -0.91 8.13
N TRP A 228 8.46 0.08 9.01
CA TRP A 228 8.49 1.51 8.67
C TRP A 228 9.35 2.29 9.69
N PRO A 229 9.84 3.49 9.35
CA PRO A 229 10.68 4.28 10.26
C PRO A 229 9.91 4.77 11.51
N PRO A 230 10.55 4.83 12.69
CA PRO A 230 9.93 5.37 13.89
C PRO A 230 9.85 6.90 13.87
N GLY A 231 8.91 7.45 14.64
CA GLY A 231 8.69 8.89 14.78
C GLY A 231 7.54 9.41 13.93
N ASP A 232 7.40 10.73 13.87
CA ASP A 232 6.35 11.40 13.13
C ASP A 232 6.56 11.24 11.61
N VAL A 233 5.50 10.89 10.89
CA VAL A 233 5.57 10.51 9.47
C VAL A 233 5.90 11.68 8.54
N ASP A 234 5.55 12.89 8.94
CA ASP A 234 5.77 14.16 8.23
C ASP A 234 7.15 14.76 8.51
N VAL A 235 7.98 14.08 9.30
CA VAL A 235 9.36 14.47 9.58
C VAL A 235 10.32 13.52 8.84
N PRO A 236 11.39 14.04 8.21
CA PRO A 236 12.39 13.18 7.60
C PRO A 236 12.98 12.19 8.61
N ALA A 237 12.80 10.90 8.33
CA ALA A 237 13.32 9.84 9.16
C ALA A 237 14.86 9.85 9.19
N ALA A 238 15.43 9.40 10.32
CA ALA A 238 16.86 9.18 10.44
C ALA A 238 17.33 8.11 9.45
N ALA A 239 18.49 8.35 8.83
CA ALA A 239 19.04 7.49 7.78
C ALA A 239 20.57 7.35 7.94
N GLY A 240 21.14 6.28 7.38
CA GLY A 240 22.58 6.07 7.41
C GLY A 240 23.02 4.65 7.04
N LEU A 241 24.27 4.31 7.35
CA LEU A 241 24.77 2.94 7.11
C LEU A 241 24.20 1.95 8.12
N PHE A 242 24.09 2.34 9.39
CA PHE A 242 23.55 1.53 10.48
C PHE A 242 22.75 2.40 11.44
N PRO A 243 21.69 1.87 12.08
CA PRO A 243 20.96 2.58 13.12
C PRO A 243 21.79 2.68 14.40
N THR A 244 22.31 3.87 14.70
CA THR A 244 23.21 4.10 15.84
C THR A 244 22.49 4.37 17.16
N HIS A 245 21.17 4.54 17.13
CA HIS A 245 20.32 4.79 18.29
C HIS A 245 19.80 3.51 18.95
N LEU A 246 19.94 2.35 18.31
CA LEU A 246 19.47 1.08 18.85
C LEU A 246 20.45 0.53 19.91
N ASP A 247 19.90 0.03 21.01
CA ASP A 247 20.68 -0.68 22.02
C ASP A 247 21.02 -2.09 21.52
N LEU A 248 22.31 -2.43 21.52
CA LEU A 248 22.79 -3.72 21.05
C LEU A 248 22.31 -4.88 21.93
N GLY A 249 22.13 -4.65 23.23
CA GLY A 249 21.59 -5.64 24.16
C GLY A 249 20.15 -5.99 23.84
N ASP A 250 19.32 -4.99 23.50
CA ASP A 250 17.94 -5.19 23.06
C ASP A 250 17.88 -5.97 21.73
N VAL A 251 18.71 -5.60 20.76
CA VAL A 251 18.80 -6.33 19.47
C VAL A 251 19.21 -7.79 19.68
N LEU A 252 20.25 -8.05 20.48
CA LEU A 252 20.70 -9.41 20.77
C LEU A 252 19.66 -10.22 21.54
N SER A 253 18.94 -9.59 22.47
CA SER A 253 17.85 -10.22 23.22
C SER A 253 16.69 -10.57 22.30
N ALA A 254 16.29 -9.66 21.41
CA ALA A 254 15.25 -9.89 20.42
C ALA A 254 15.63 -11.04 19.48
N LEU A 255 16.87 -11.09 18.97
CA LEU A 255 17.36 -12.19 18.14
C LEU A 255 17.35 -13.53 18.89
N GLY A 256 17.80 -13.55 20.15
CA GLY A 256 17.76 -14.75 20.99
C GLY A 256 16.34 -15.28 21.21
N ASN A 257 15.41 -14.38 21.52
CA ASN A 257 13.99 -14.69 21.66
C ASN A 257 13.40 -15.19 20.33
N GLY A 258 13.74 -14.53 19.22
CA GLY A 258 13.31 -14.91 17.87
C GLY A 258 13.76 -16.31 17.47
N VAL A 259 14.98 -16.72 17.82
CA VAL A 259 15.45 -18.10 17.60
C VAL A 259 14.59 -19.09 18.38
N GLN A 260 14.33 -18.83 19.66
CA GLN A 260 13.49 -19.70 20.48
C GLN A 260 12.06 -19.78 19.94
N GLN A 261 11.49 -18.63 19.56
CA GLN A 261 10.15 -18.54 18.97
C GLN A 261 10.08 -19.32 17.66
N GLY A 262 11.03 -19.13 16.74
CA GLY A 262 11.02 -19.81 15.46
C GLY A 262 11.12 -21.33 15.59
N ILE A 263 11.96 -21.83 16.50
CA ILE A 263 12.03 -23.29 16.79
C ILE A 263 10.69 -23.80 17.32
N ASN A 264 10.07 -23.09 18.26
CA ASN A 264 8.79 -23.49 18.84
C ASN A 264 7.67 -23.48 17.78
N ASN A 265 7.59 -22.43 16.97
CA ASN A 265 6.60 -22.31 15.91
C ASN A 265 6.78 -23.43 14.87
N ALA A 266 8.01 -23.65 14.39
CA ALA A 266 8.29 -24.69 13.41
C ALA A 266 7.94 -26.09 13.92
N ILE A 267 8.22 -26.41 15.19
CA ILE A 267 7.80 -27.66 15.82
C ILE A 267 6.27 -27.73 15.90
N ALA A 268 5.60 -26.65 16.32
CA ALA A 268 4.15 -26.61 16.40
C ALA A 268 3.51 -26.88 15.02
N THR A 269 4.01 -26.24 13.96
CA THR A 269 3.56 -26.47 12.59
C THR A 269 3.82 -27.89 12.11
N LEU A 270 4.97 -28.49 12.44
CA LEU A 270 5.24 -29.91 12.11
C LEU A 270 4.33 -30.88 12.87
N LEU A 271 3.80 -30.50 14.02
CA LEU A 271 2.87 -31.33 14.80
C LEU A 271 1.41 -31.10 14.41
N ASP A 272 1.11 -30.02 13.68
CA ASP A 272 -0.22 -29.71 13.19
C ASP A 272 -0.59 -30.61 12.00
N PRO A 273 -1.65 -31.42 12.09
CA PRO A 273 -2.14 -32.21 10.96
C PRO A 273 -2.47 -31.39 9.71
N GLU A 274 -2.88 -30.12 9.87
CA GLU A 274 -3.22 -29.24 8.75
C GLU A 274 -2.01 -28.95 7.85
N ASN A 275 -0.79 -28.93 8.40
CA ASN A 275 0.45 -28.71 7.62
C ASN A 275 0.70 -29.79 6.54
N TYR A 276 0.09 -30.96 6.69
CA TYR A 276 0.25 -32.08 5.75
C TYR A 276 -0.84 -32.11 4.66
N GLN A 277 -1.79 -31.18 4.69
CA GLN A 277 -2.77 -31.02 3.62
C GLN A 277 -2.10 -30.31 2.43
N ILE A 278 -2.15 -30.95 1.26
CA ILE A 278 -1.62 -30.35 0.02
C ILE A 278 -2.70 -29.47 -0.58
N ILE A 279 -2.50 -28.16 -0.47
CA ILE A 279 -3.34 -27.14 -1.09
C ILE A 279 -2.84 -26.92 -2.53
N PRO A 280 -3.73 -26.87 -3.55
CA PRO A 280 -3.34 -26.45 -4.89
C PRO A 280 -2.65 -25.08 -4.85
N LEU A 281 -1.58 -24.90 -5.64
CA LEU A 281 -0.78 -23.66 -5.61
C LEU A 281 -1.64 -22.39 -5.72
N ILE A 282 -2.65 -22.40 -6.60
CA ILE A 282 -3.50 -21.24 -6.86
C ILE A 282 -4.50 -20.93 -5.73
N GLU A 283 -4.76 -21.91 -4.87
CA GLU A 283 -5.64 -21.79 -3.70
C GLU A 283 -4.83 -21.52 -2.42
N HIS A 284 -3.50 -21.38 -2.54
CA HIS A 284 -2.65 -21.19 -1.38
C HIS A 284 -2.95 -19.83 -0.70
N PRO A 285 -3.17 -19.79 0.63
CA PRO A 285 -3.53 -18.56 1.34
C PRO A 285 -2.56 -17.39 1.11
N SER A 286 -1.26 -17.67 1.00
CA SER A 286 -0.25 -16.63 0.72
C SER A 286 -0.41 -15.95 -0.64
N LEU A 287 -1.17 -16.54 -1.59
CA LEU A 287 -1.47 -15.95 -2.89
C LEU A 287 -2.88 -15.33 -2.94
N ALA A 288 -3.71 -15.51 -1.91
CA ALA A 288 -5.11 -15.09 -1.93
C ALA A 288 -5.26 -13.58 -2.21
N GLY A 289 -4.48 -12.74 -1.53
CA GLY A 289 -4.47 -11.29 -1.77
C GLY A 289 -4.09 -10.93 -3.20
N LEU A 290 -3.04 -11.55 -3.76
CA LEU A 290 -2.59 -11.30 -5.13
C LEU A 290 -3.65 -11.69 -6.17
N ILE A 291 -4.31 -12.84 -5.98
CA ILE A 291 -5.38 -13.30 -6.89
C ILE A 291 -6.61 -12.41 -6.77
N GLN A 292 -6.98 -12.04 -5.54
CA GLN A 292 -8.11 -11.16 -5.29
C GLN A 292 -7.86 -9.77 -5.86
N GLU A 293 -6.67 -9.19 -5.68
CA GLU A 293 -6.31 -7.91 -6.30
C GLU A 293 -6.40 -8.02 -7.82
N GLY A 294 -5.77 -9.03 -8.41
CA GLY A 294 -5.81 -9.26 -9.86
C GLY A 294 -7.24 -9.29 -10.39
N TYR A 295 -8.17 -9.89 -9.65
CA TYR A 295 -9.59 -9.91 -9.98
C TYR A 295 -10.29 -8.53 -9.85
N ILE A 296 -9.96 -7.78 -8.80
CA ILE A 296 -10.51 -6.44 -8.53
C ILE A 296 -10.06 -5.44 -9.61
N VAL A 297 -8.77 -5.43 -9.94
CA VAL A 297 -8.18 -4.50 -10.90
C VAL A 297 -8.38 -4.92 -12.36
N GLY A 298 -8.94 -6.12 -12.59
CA GLY A 298 -9.29 -6.62 -13.91
C GLY A 298 -8.13 -7.27 -14.67
N ALA A 299 -7.00 -7.57 -14.01
CA ALA A 299 -5.93 -8.41 -14.56
C ALA A 299 -6.30 -9.90 -14.58
N ILE A 300 -7.33 -10.29 -13.83
CA ILE A 300 -7.88 -11.65 -13.80
C ILE A 300 -9.40 -11.56 -13.95
N ASP A 301 -9.99 -12.36 -14.84
CA ASP A 301 -11.42 -12.28 -15.16
C ASP A 301 -12.34 -12.90 -14.09
N THR A 302 -11.81 -13.83 -13.28
CA THR A 302 -12.53 -14.68 -12.31
C THR A 302 -11.81 -14.71 -10.97
N PRO A 303 -12.51 -14.79 -9.82
CA PRO A 303 -11.88 -14.93 -8.51
C PRO A 303 -11.26 -16.32 -8.30
N ASN A 304 -11.55 -17.29 -9.19
CA ASN A 304 -10.99 -18.65 -9.14
C ASN A 304 -10.29 -18.96 -10.48
N PRO A 305 -9.15 -18.31 -10.78
CA PRO A 305 -8.44 -18.54 -12.02
C PRO A 305 -7.73 -19.89 -12.01
N THR A 306 -7.45 -20.41 -13.21
CA THR A 306 -6.42 -21.42 -13.42
C THR A 306 -5.03 -20.82 -13.20
N LEU A 307 -4.02 -21.66 -12.99
CA LEU A 307 -2.62 -21.20 -12.90
C LEU A 307 -2.18 -20.42 -14.15
N GLY A 308 -2.65 -20.81 -15.34
CA GLY A 308 -2.31 -20.12 -16.59
C GLY A 308 -2.92 -18.72 -16.66
N GLU A 309 -4.17 -18.55 -16.22
CA GLU A 309 -4.83 -17.25 -16.14
C GLU A 309 -4.15 -16.35 -15.10
N ALA A 310 -3.79 -16.90 -13.94
CA ALA A 310 -3.07 -16.14 -12.91
C ALA A 310 -1.68 -15.66 -13.36
N LEU A 311 -0.93 -16.51 -14.08
CA LEU A 311 0.36 -16.12 -14.66
C LEU A 311 0.21 -15.07 -15.76
N THR A 312 -0.88 -15.13 -16.54
CA THR A 312 -1.20 -14.10 -17.53
C THR A 312 -1.50 -12.77 -16.86
N GLY A 313 -2.36 -12.77 -15.85
CA GLY A 313 -2.67 -11.57 -15.08
C GLY A 313 -1.45 -10.96 -14.41
N LEU A 314 -0.55 -11.78 -13.85
CA LEU A 314 0.72 -11.30 -13.30
C LEU A 314 1.61 -10.66 -14.37
N PHE A 315 1.66 -11.24 -15.57
CA PHE A 315 2.40 -10.66 -16.69
C PHE A 315 1.80 -9.32 -17.11
N GLU A 316 0.48 -9.23 -17.26
CA GLU A 316 -0.24 -8.00 -17.60
C GLU A 316 -0.04 -6.89 -16.56
N PHE A 317 -0.08 -7.24 -15.28
CA PHE A 317 0.27 -6.32 -14.18
C PHE A 317 1.64 -5.68 -14.42
N PHE A 318 2.69 -6.48 -14.70
CA PHE A 318 4.02 -5.94 -14.97
C PHE A 318 4.12 -5.18 -16.31
N GLN A 319 3.29 -5.49 -17.31
CA GLN A 319 3.24 -4.70 -18.55
C GLN A 319 2.82 -3.24 -18.28
N GLY A 320 1.94 -3.00 -17.30
CA GLY A 320 1.55 -1.65 -16.90
C GLY A 320 2.72 -0.76 -16.45
N PHE A 321 3.78 -1.36 -15.90
CA PHE A 321 4.98 -0.65 -15.42
C PHE A 321 6.04 -0.40 -16.49
N ILE A 322 5.80 -0.82 -17.74
CA ILE A 322 6.71 -0.54 -18.87
C ILE A 322 6.06 0.30 -19.97
N ASP A 323 4.76 0.60 -19.87
CA ASP A 323 4.09 1.49 -20.83
C ASP A 323 4.61 2.94 -20.70
N GLN A 324 5.20 3.42 -21.79
CA GLN A 324 5.76 4.78 -21.91
C GLN A 324 4.98 5.63 -22.92
N THR A 325 3.74 5.25 -23.24
CA THR A 325 2.89 6.02 -24.15
C THR A 325 2.70 7.45 -23.66
N GLU A 326 3.22 8.42 -24.40
CA GLU A 326 3.05 9.83 -24.07
C GLU A 326 1.69 10.34 -24.54
N TYR A 327 1.06 11.16 -23.70
CA TYR A 327 -0.19 11.85 -24.01
C TYR A 327 0.08 13.34 -24.25
N PRO A 328 -0.74 14.02 -25.09
CA PRO A 328 -0.61 15.45 -25.31
C PRO A 328 -0.69 16.20 -23.99
N MET A 329 0.35 17.00 -23.70
CA MET A 329 0.37 17.86 -22.52
C MET A 329 -0.77 18.87 -22.58
N PRO A 330 -1.39 19.20 -21.44
CA PRO A 330 -2.37 20.28 -21.38
C PRO A 330 -1.71 21.61 -21.77
N ASP A 331 -2.46 22.44 -22.51
CA ASP A 331 -2.04 23.78 -22.93
C ASP A 331 -1.88 24.76 -21.76
#